data_AF-A0AAW1TZQ8-F1
#
_entry.id   AF-A0AAW1TZQ8-F1
#
_cell.length_a   1.000
_cell.length_b   1.000
_cell.length_c   1.000
_cell.angle_alpha   90.00
_cell.angle_beta   90.00
_cell.angle_gamma   90.00
#
_symmetry.space_group_name_H-M   'P 1'
#
loop_
_entity.id
_entity.type
_entity.pdbx_description
1 polymer ?
#
loop_
_entity_poly.entity_id
_entity_poly.type
_entity_poly.pdbx_seq_one_letter_code
_entity_poly.pdbx_strand_id
1 'polypeptide(L)'
;MSTRWYPLYQTGGPQLRVFLPNFWMKLVRPTHDQPQNVVQFSCSMEMTTPDIKNYLEKIYNVKTIDIRTRIALGKTKKQPGKGYIIKDDDIKYAYVTLHSSQKFDFPDLFPERKEDEADKRTMDEIKDGFKKYLETTKNRPNLPGWFSI
;
A
#
# COMPACT_ATOMS: atom_id res chain seq x y z
N MET A 1 -4.15 -15.81 -16.94
CA MET A 1 -3.94 -14.41 -16.49
C MET A 1 -4.75 -13.33 -17.22
N SER A 2 -6.08 -13.39 -17.20
CA SER A 2 -6.96 -12.32 -17.72
C SER A 2 -8.31 -12.34 -17.02
N THR A 3 -8.95 -11.18 -16.88
CA THR A 3 -10.34 -11.04 -16.42
C THR A 3 -11.37 -11.24 -17.55
N ARG A 4 -10.88 -11.41 -18.79
CA ARG A 4 -11.73 -11.67 -19.96
C ARG A 4 -12.24 -13.10 -19.95
N TRP A 5 -13.26 -13.34 -20.76
CA TRP A 5 -13.80 -14.68 -20.98
C TRP A 5 -12.71 -15.58 -21.56
N TYR A 6 -12.45 -16.68 -20.87
CA TYR A 6 -11.49 -17.68 -21.32
C TYR A 6 -12.12 -18.52 -22.43
N PRO A 7 -11.38 -18.81 -23.52
CA PRO A 7 -11.87 -19.73 -24.52
C PRO A 7 -12.07 -21.11 -23.90
N LEU A 8 -13.17 -21.78 -24.27
CA LEU A 8 -13.47 -23.13 -23.79
C LEU A 8 -12.38 -24.10 -24.26
N TYR A 9 -11.78 -24.82 -23.32
CA TYR A 9 -10.80 -25.85 -23.65
C TYR A 9 -11.50 -27.12 -24.18
N GLN A 10 -11.00 -27.65 -25.29
CA GLN A 10 -11.38 -28.95 -25.84
C GLN A 10 -10.16 -29.89 -25.81
N THR A 11 -10.41 -31.18 -25.60
CA THR A 11 -9.36 -32.21 -25.58
C THR A 11 -8.61 -32.24 -26.91
N GLY A 12 -7.27 -32.24 -26.85
CA GLY A 12 -6.41 -32.13 -28.04
C GLY A 12 -6.24 -30.70 -28.58
N GLY A 13 -6.91 -29.71 -27.98
CA GLY A 13 -6.72 -28.30 -28.30
C GLY A 13 -5.34 -27.77 -27.86
N PRO A 14 -4.91 -26.62 -28.43
CA PRO A 14 -3.63 -26.02 -28.10
C PRO A 14 -3.58 -25.48 -26.66
N GLN A 15 -2.37 -25.35 -26.11
CA GLN A 15 -2.15 -24.72 -24.81
C GLN A 15 -2.61 -23.25 -24.84
N LEU A 16 -3.43 -22.87 -23.86
CA LEU A 16 -3.83 -21.48 -23.67
C LEU A 16 -2.62 -20.59 -23.36
N ARG A 17 -2.45 -19.52 -24.13
CA ARG A 17 -1.40 -18.51 -23.95
C ARG A 17 -2.03 -17.13 -23.78
N VAL A 18 -1.52 -16.38 -22.82
CA VAL A 18 -1.92 -15.00 -22.56
C VAL A 18 -0.71 -14.11 -22.77
N PHE A 19 -0.77 -13.23 -23.77
CA PHE A 19 0.32 -12.32 -24.11
C PHE A 19 0.27 -11.01 -23.34
N LEU A 20 -0.94 -10.47 -23.15
CA LEU A 20 -1.17 -9.19 -22.49
C LEU A 20 -2.07 -9.42 -21.26
N PRO A 21 -1.50 -9.85 -20.13
CA PRO A 21 -2.27 -10.09 -18.93
C PRO A 21 -2.81 -8.78 -18.33
N ASN A 22 -4.09 -8.75 -17.99
CA ASN A 22 -4.73 -7.61 -17.29
C ASN A 22 -4.74 -7.83 -15.77
N PHE A 23 -3.61 -8.23 -15.22
CA PHE A 23 -3.46 -8.49 -13.79
C PHE A 23 -2.41 -7.56 -13.20
N TRP A 24 -2.66 -7.16 -11.96
CA TRP A 24 -1.74 -6.34 -11.19
C TRP A 24 -1.40 -7.03 -9.89
N MET A 25 -0.17 -6.79 -9.44
CA MET A 25 0.32 -7.28 -8.17
C MET A 25 1.15 -6.18 -7.51
N LYS A 26 0.86 -5.89 -6.24
CA LYS A 26 1.51 -4.85 -5.45
C LYS A 26 2.28 -5.51 -4.32
N LEU A 27 3.53 -5.13 -4.15
CA LEU A 27 4.34 -5.57 -3.02
C LEU A 27 3.91 -4.79 -1.76
N VAL A 28 3.55 -5.49 -0.69
CA VAL A 28 2.97 -4.88 0.52
C VAL A 28 3.79 -5.27 1.74
N ARG A 29 4.03 -4.30 2.63
CA ARG A 29 4.72 -4.56 3.89
C ARG A 29 3.90 -5.54 4.74
N PRO A 30 4.50 -6.62 5.25
CA PRO A 30 3.77 -7.56 6.09
C PRO A 30 3.33 -6.87 7.39
N THR A 31 2.10 -7.16 7.84
CA THR A 31 1.55 -6.59 9.08
C THR A 31 2.09 -7.28 10.33
N HIS A 32 2.43 -8.56 10.21
CA HIS A 32 2.99 -9.38 11.28
C HIS A 32 4.35 -9.89 10.82
N ASP A 33 5.23 -10.20 11.78
CA ASP A 33 6.54 -10.75 11.49
C ASP A 33 6.43 -12.03 10.68
N GLN A 34 7.15 -12.05 9.56
CA GLN A 34 7.22 -13.18 8.64
C GLN A 34 8.67 -13.62 8.51
N PRO A 35 8.91 -14.90 8.15
CA PRO A 35 10.24 -15.37 7.82
C PRO A 35 10.85 -14.55 6.67
N GLN A 36 12.16 -14.33 6.71
CA GLN A 36 12.88 -13.49 5.74
C GLN A 36 12.76 -13.95 4.27
N ASN A 37 12.37 -15.20 4.04
CA ASN A 37 12.16 -15.76 2.70
C ASN A 37 10.70 -15.66 2.24
N VAL A 38 9.80 -15.07 3.02
CA VAL A 38 8.38 -14.88 2.68
C VAL A 38 8.13 -13.44 2.28
N VAL A 39 7.57 -13.25 1.09
CA VAL A 39 7.19 -11.94 0.56
C VAL A 39 5.68 -11.86 0.44
N GLN A 40 5.10 -10.78 0.93
CA GLN A 40 3.67 -10.53 0.88
C GLN A 40 3.30 -9.60 -0.28
N PHE A 41 2.33 -10.04 -1.07
CA PHE A 41 1.77 -9.27 -2.17
C PHE A 41 0.26 -9.08 -2.00
N SER A 42 -0.26 -7.97 -2.51
CA SER A 42 -1.68 -7.79 -2.81
C SER A 42 -1.88 -8.01 -4.31
N CYS A 43 -2.86 -8.83 -4.69
CA CYS A 43 -3.10 -9.22 -6.08
C CYS A 43 -4.57 -9.05 -6.47
N SER A 44 -4.84 -9.08 -7.78
CA SER A 44 -6.20 -9.07 -8.31
C SER A 44 -7.02 -10.29 -7.83
N MET A 45 -8.33 -10.12 -7.67
CA MET A 45 -9.20 -11.15 -7.06
C MET A 45 -9.33 -12.41 -7.92
N GLU A 46 -9.09 -12.30 -9.22
CA GLU A 46 -9.21 -13.39 -10.19
C GLU A 46 -7.91 -14.20 -10.32
N MET A 47 -6.79 -13.71 -9.76
CA MET A 47 -5.49 -14.39 -9.85
C MET A 47 -5.48 -15.68 -9.03
N THR A 48 -5.02 -16.76 -9.65
CA THR A 48 -4.79 -18.05 -9.00
C THR A 48 -3.32 -18.25 -8.61
N THR A 49 -3.03 -19.23 -7.76
CA THR A 49 -1.67 -19.62 -7.38
C THR A 49 -0.73 -19.86 -8.57
N PRO A 50 -1.08 -20.67 -9.60
CA PRO A 50 -0.23 -20.85 -10.77
C PRO A 50 -0.10 -19.60 -11.64
N ASP A 51 -1.12 -18.72 -11.68
CA ASP A 51 -1.01 -17.43 -12.34
C ASP A 51 0.05 -16.56 -11.66
N ILE A 52 0.05 -16.47 -10.32
CA ILE A 52 1.04 -15.70 -9.55
C ILE A 52 2.45 -16.23 -9.78
N LYS A 53 2.62 -17.56 -9.77
CA LYS A 53 3.90 -18.21 -10.08
C LYS A 53 4.42 -17.79 -11.46
N ASN A 54 3.59 -17.96 -12.49
CA ASN A 54 3.94 -17.59 -13.85
C ASN A 54 4.22 -16.08 -14.00
N TYR A 55 3.47 -15.24 -13.30
CA TYR A 55 3.65 -13.78 -13.32
C TYR A 55 5.02 -13.40 -12.78
N LEU A 56 5.39 -13.91 -11.60
CA LEU A 56 6.69 -13.66 -10.98
C LEU A 56 7.86 -14.26 -11.75
N GLU A 57 7.72 -15.51 -12.22
CA GLU A 57 8.79 -16.20 -12.94
C GLU A 57 9.02 -15.63 -14.34
N LYS A 58 7.97 -15.26 -15.08
CA LYS A 58 8.12 -14.81 -16.48
C LYS A 58 8.35 -13.32 -16.64
N ILE A 59 7.78 -12.49 -15.78
CA ILE A 59 7.91 -11.02 -15.88
C ILE A 59 9.11 -10.53 -15.06
N TYR A 60 9.27 -11.03 -13.84
CA TYR A 60 10.29 -10.55 -12.90
C TYR A 60 11.46 -11.53 -12.72
N ASN A 61 11.44 -12.70 -13.35
CA ASN A 61 12.47 -13.74 -13.20
C ASN A 61 12.70 -14.20 -11.75
N VAL A 62 11.66 -14.13 -10.91
CA VAL A 62 11.72 -14.54 -9.50
C VAL A 62 11.23 -15.98 -9.38
N LYS A 63 12.11 -16.89 -8.91
CA LYS A 63 11.76 -18.28 -8.66
C LYS A 63 11.06 -18.43 -7.31
N THR A 64 9.86 -19.00 -7.33
CA THR A 64 9.03 -19.20 -6.14
C THR A 64 8.90 -20.68 -5.82
N ILE A 65 9.00 -21.06 -4.55
CA ILE A 65 8.84 -22.44 -4.08
C ILE A 65 7.37 -22.76 -3.86
N ASP A 66 6.76 -22.09 -2.87
CA ASP A 66 5.35 -22.24 -2.50
C ASP A 66 4.66 -20.86 -2.49
N ILE A 67 3.37 -20.87 -2.80
CA ILE A 67 2.54 -19.67 -2.86
C ILE A 67 1.22 -20.00 -2.18
N ARG A 68 0.87 -19.21 -1.16
CA ARG A 68 -0.39 -19.32 -0.44
C ARG A 68 -1.17 -18.04 -0.56
N THR A 69 -2.43 -18.13 -0.96
CA THR A 69 -3.29 -16.97 -1.10
C THR A 69 -4.42 -16.99 -0.09
N ARG A 70 -4.84 -15.82 0.41
CA ARG A 70 -6.06 -15.65 1.19
C ARG A 70 -6.81 -14.41 0.74
N ILE A 71 -8.12 -14.42 0.93
CA ILE A 71 -8.98 -13.25 0.70
C ILE A 71 -9.25 -12.60 2.05
N ALA A 72 -8.85 -11.34 2.20
CA ALA A 72 -9.17 -10.53 3.35
C ALA A 72 -10.41 -9.69 3.05
N LEU A 73 -11.44 -9.83 3.89
CA LEU A 73 -12.64 -9.02 3.75
C LEU A 73 -12.37 -7.58 4.16
N GLY A 74 -12.87 -6.65 3.34
CA GLY A 74 -12.93 -5.24 3.67
C GLY A 74 -13.93 -4.98 4.80
N LYS A 75 -13.74 -3.86 5.51
CA LYS A 75 -14.59 -3.49 6.64
C LYS A 75 -15.97 -3.06 6.14
N THR A 76 -17.02 -3.54 6.79
CA THR A 76 -18.38 -3.04 6.62
C THR A 76 -18.65 -2.00 7.70
N LYS A 77 -19.00 -0.78 7.29
CA LYS A 77 -19.27 0.34 8.18
C LYS A 77 -20.57 1.03 7.81
N LYS A 78 -21.28 1.56 8.80
CA LYS A 78 -22.45 2.41 8.55
C LYS A 78 -21.98 3.80 8.14
N GLN A 79 -22.56 4.36 7.08
CA GLN A 79 -22.22 5.71 6.65
C GLN A 79 -22.66 6.73 7.70
N PRO A 80 -21.76 7.61 8.17
CA PRO A 80 -22.12 8.70 9.07
C PRO A 80 -23.22 9.57 8.45
N GLY A 81 -24.30 9.81 9.20
CA GLY A 81 -25.41 10.71 8.82
C GLY A 81 -26.45 10.16 7.83
N LYS A 82 -26.12 9.19 6.96
CA LYS A 82 -27.06 8.71 5.92
C LYS A 82 -27.63 7.31 6.16
N GLY A 83 -27.14 6.57 7.15
CA GLY A 83 -27.76 5.35 7.65
C GLY A 83 -27.56 4.06 6.83
N TYR A 84 -27.10 4.14 5.57
CA TYR A 84 -26.79 2.96 4.75
C TYR A 84 -25.41 2.35 5.09
N ILE A 85 -25.18 1.10 4.66
CA ILE A 85 -23.94 0.35 4.90
C ILE A 85 -23.00 0.54 3.71
N ILE A 86 -21.73 0.85 3.99
CA ILE A 86 -20.62 0.90 3.04
C ILE A 86 -19.70 -0.28 3.35
N LYS A 87 -19.35 -1.04 2.32
CA LYS A 87 -18.34 -2.10 2.38
C LYS A 87 -17.08 -1.61 1.67
N ASP A 88 -15.95 -1.64 2.38
CA ASP A 88 -14.65 -1.42 1.77
C ASP A 88 -14.25 -2.64 0.90
N ASP A 89 -13.43 -2.43 -0.12
CA ASP A 89 -13.07 -3.50 -1.07
C ASP A 89 -12.31 -4.65 -0.41
N ASP A 90 -12.63 -5.88 -0.83
CA ASP A 90 -11.93 -7.08 -0.39
C ASP A 90 -10.56 -7.18 -1.08
N ILE A 91 -9.53 -7.61 -0.35
CA ILE A 91 -8.16 -7.67 -0.86
C ILE A 91 -7.68 -9.13 -0.86
N LYS A 92 -7.17 -9.60 -2.00
CA LYS A 92 -6.46 -10.88 -2.06
C LYS A 92 -4.99 -10.68 -1.71
N TYR A 93 -4.53 -11.36 -0.67
CA TYR A 93 -3.12 -11.42 -0.29
C TYR A 93 -2.49 -12.73 -0.78
N ALA A 94 -1.26 -12.64 -1.27
CA ALA A 94 -0.43 -13.76 -1.64
C ALA A 94 0.86 -13.76 -0.80
N TYR A 95 1.12 -14.87 -0.13
CA TYR A 95 2.35 -15.15 0.60
C TYR A 95 3.22 -16.03 -0.28
N VAL A 96 4.32 -15.47 -0.75
CA VAL A 96 5.22 -16.12 -1.70
C VAL A 96 6.48 -16.50 -0.95
N THR A 97 6.78 -17.79 -0.90
CA THR A 97 8.05 -18.31 -0.36
C THR A 97 9.10 -18.35 -1.45
N LEU A 98 10.18 -17.62 -1.24
CA LEU A 98 11.41 -17.65 -2.02
C LEU A 98 12.26 -18.85 -1.62
N HIS A 99 13.32 -19.08 -2.39
CA HIS A 99 14.33 -20.06 -2.06
C HIS A 99 14.99 -19.75 -0.70
N SER A 100 15.36 -20.79 0.06
CA SER A 100 15.92 -20.64 1.42
C SER A 100 17.20 -19.81 1.48
N SER A 101 17.94 -19.73 0.38
CA SER A 101 19.14 -18.90 0.26
C SER A 101 18.87 -17.41 0.03
N GLN A 102 17.63 -17.05 -0.34
CA GLN A 102 17.23 -15.68 -0.62
C GLN A 102 16.53 -15.09 0.60
N LYS A 103 16.90 -13.86 0.92
CA LYS A 103 16.28 -13.05 1.98
C LYS A 103 15.74 -11.78 1.36
N PHE A 104 14.55 -11.38 1.79
CA PHE A 104 13.90 -10.16 1.34
C PHE A 104 13.43 -9.37 2.55
N ASP A 105 13.96 -8.17 2.67
CA ASP A 105 13.50 -7.17 3.62
C ASP A 105 12.82 -6.03 2.85
N PHE A 106 11.66 -5.60 3.34
CA PHE A 106 10.90 -4.53 2.68
C PHE A 106 11.69 -3.21 2.77
N PRO A 107 12.02 -2.56 1.65
CA PRO A 107 12.85 -1.36 1.66
C PRO A 107 12.12 -0.18 2.30
N ASP A 108 12.87 0.72 2.93
CA ASP A 108 12.33 2.00 3.35
C ASP A 108 12.21 2.94 2.14
N LEU A 109 10.97 3.26 1.77
CA LEU A 109 10.66 4.12 0.62
C LEU A 109 10.65 5.61 0.99
N PHE A 110 10.58 5.92 2.29
CA PHE A 110 10.44 7.29 2.79
C PHE A 110 11.52 7.56 3.85
N PRO A 111 12.80 7.58 3.46
CA PRO A 111 13.86 7.97 4.37
C PRO A 111 13.59 9.40 4.87
N GLU A 112 14.01 9.69 6.11
CA GLU A 112 13.88 11.02 6.68
C GLU A 112 14.48 12.06 5.73
N ARG A 113 13.63 12.95 5.24
CA ARG A 113 14.06 14.00 4.33
C ARG A 113 14.97 14.94 5.11
N LYS A 114 16.13 15.27 4.55
CA LYS A 114 16.91 16.40 5.04
C LYS A 114 16.04 17.64 4.81
N GLU A 115 15.46 18.17 5.89
CA GLU A 115 14.71 19.42 5.85
C GLU A 115 15.58 20.50 5.20
N ASP A 116 15.06 21.10 4.13
CA ASP A 116 15.73 22.15 3.40
C ASP A 116 15.92 23.36 4.34
N GLU A 117 17.10 24.00 4.33
CA GLU A 117 17.38 25.10 5.24
C GLU A 117 16.39 26.26 5.12
N ALA A 118 15.81 26.44 3.93
CA ALA A 118 14.78 27.44 3.68
C ALA A 118 13.46 27.13 4.41
N ASP A 119 13.05 25.86 4.44
CA ASP A 119 11.84 25.42 5.14
C ASP A 119 12.03 25.54 6.66
N LYS A 120 13.23 25.24 7.16
CA LYS A 120 13.56 25.48 8.58
C LYS A 120 13.45 26.96 8.95
N ARG A 121 14.06 27.83 8.15
CA ARG A 121 14.04 29.28 8.39
C ARG A 121 12.63 29.84 8.38
N THR A 122 11.81 29.47 7.40
CA THR A 122 10.41 29.92 7.34
C THR A 122 9.59 29.40 8.52
N MET A 123 9.78 28.13 8.91
CA MET A 123 9.10 27.57 10.09
C MET A 123 9.56 28.22 11.40
N ASP A 124 10.82 28.58 11.51
CA ASP A 124 11.37 29.25 12.69
C ASP A 124 10.90 30.72 12.77
N GLU A 125 10.82 31.44 11.65
CA GLU A 125 10.21 32.78 11.57
C GLU A 125 8.73 32.76 11.98
N ILE A 126 7.97 31.75 11.54
CA ILE A 126 6.56 31.57 11.94
C ILE A 126 6.45 31.30 13.45
N LYS A 127 7.31 30.43 14.00
CA LYS A 127 7.34 30.13 15.44
C LYS A 127 7.70 31.36 16.26
N ASP A 128 8.69 32.13 15.82
CA ASP A 128 9.11 33.36 16.49
C ASP A 128 8.02 34.43 16.44
N GLY A 129 7.35 34.59 15.30
CA GLY A 129 6.19 35.46 15.16
C GLY A 129 5.04 35.07 16.09
N PHE A 130 4.73 33.77 16.17
CA PHE A 130 3.71 33.26 17.07
C PHE A 130 4.08 33.45 18.55
N LYS A 131 5.34 33.23 18.92
CA LYS A 131 5.83 33.46 20.28
C LYS A 131 5.70 34.93 20.69
N LYS A 132 6.10 35.86 19.81
CA LYS A 132 5.92 37.30 20.02
C LYS A 132 4.45 37.67 20.22
N TYR A 133 3.56 37.11 19.41
CA TYR A 133 2.11 37.30 19.55
C TYR A 133 1.58 36.82 20.92
N LEU A 134 1.97 35.61 21.34
CA LEU A 134 1.58 35.06 22.64
C LEU A 134 2.09 35.90 23.81
N GLU A 135 3.35 36.36 23.77
CA GLU A 135 3.92 37.21 24.82
C GLU A 135 3.16 38.52 24.97
N THR A 136 2.78 39.14 23.85
CA THR A 136 2.03 40.41 23.83
C THR A 136 0.60 40.22 24.36
N THR A 137 -0.02 39.08 24.04
CA THR A 137 -1.43 38.80 24.37
C THR A 137 -1.60 38.16 25.75
N LYS A 138 -0.51 37.70 26.39
CA LYS A 138 -0.53 36.93 27.65
C LYS A 138 -1.28 37.62 28.80
N ASN A 139 -1.15 38.93 28.92
CA ASN A 139 -1.71 39.70 30.04
C ASN A 139 -3.08 40.34 29.70
N ARG A 140 -3.64 40.09 28.52
CA ARG A 140 -4.86 40.76 28.02
C ARG A 140 -5.86 39.75 27.41
N PRO A 141 -6.58 38.98 28.24
CA PRO A 141 -7.64 38.10 27.74
C PRO A 141 -8.78 38.93 27.13
N ASN A 142 -9.36 38.44 26.02
CA ASN A 142 -10.51 39.00 25.29
C ASN A 142 -10.31 40.31 24.52
N LEU A 143 -9.10 40.90 24.46
CA LEU A 143 -8.80 41.99 23.53
C LEU A 143 -8.16 41.43 22.24
N PRO A 144 -8.65 41.78 21.04
CA PRO A 144 -7.97 41.43 19.81
C PRO A 144 -6.59 42.08 19.76
N GLY A 145 -5.56 41.31 19.38
CA GLY A 145 -4.16 41.76 19.40
C GLY A 145 -3.86 43.02 18.56
N TRP A 146 -4.69 43.34 17.58
CA TRP A 146 -4.59 44.57 16.77
C TRP A 146 -4.82 45.86 17.57
N PHE A 147 -5.63 45.83 18.64
CA PHE A 147 -5.91 47.00 19.49
C PHE A 147 -4.92 47.14 20.65
N SER A 148 -3.86 46.33 20.68
CA SER A 148 -2.79 46.40 21.67
C SER A 148 -1.68 47.34 21.19
N ILE A 149 -1.99 48.64 21.05
CA ILE A 149 -0.99 49.72 20.90
C ILE A 149 -0.50 50.17 22.27
#